data_AF-A0A7W0V557-F1
#
_entry.id   AF-A0A7W0V557-F1
#
_cell.length_a   1.000
_cell.length_b   1.000
_cell.length_c   1.000
_cell.angle_alpha   90.00
_cell.angle_beta   90.00
_cell.angle_gamma   90.00
#
_symmetry.space_group_name_H-M   'P 1'
#
loop_
_entity.id
_entity.type
_entity.pdbx_description
1 polymer ?
#
loop_
_entity_poly.entity_id
_entity_poly.type
_entity_poly.pdbx_seq_one_letter_code
_entity_poly.pdbx_strand_id
1 'polypeptide(L)'
;MDEDAIDIELRAPSEVAGRCIVLAALLRRLSLESLDTNTHAEERSTDAFDILLWLRSEGFGDTLTSSELDHLSRPVGDLREEENRAFVEPAEGLTTLGWALNLGDSLAFHQTAEVATLISSIPSPWEDTSSWLRAAQLRTEDEIARERERTEVTFWRIRIEPER
;
A
#
# COMPACT_ATOMS: atom_id res chain seq x y z
N MET A 1 -2.49 -29.83 23.96
CA MET A 1 -2.13 -29.67 22.55
C MET A 1 -3.21 -28.79 22.00
N ASP A 2 -2.92 -27.51 21.76
CA ASP A 2 -3.90 -26.54 21.28
C ASP A 2 -4.27 -26.89 19.84
N GLU A 3 -5.51 -27.35 19.64
CA GLU A 3 -6.07 -27.74 18.34
C GLU A 3 -6.61 -26.55 17.52
N ASP A 4 -6.50 -25.32 18.02
CA ASP A 4 -7.06 -24.10 17.41
C ASP A 4 -5.99 -23.15 16.80
N ALA A 5 -4.81 -23.66 16.44
CA ALA A 5 -3.87 -22.88 15.66
C ALA A 5 -4.38 -22.75 14.21
N ILE A 6 -4.97 -21.59 13.88
CA ILE A 6 -5.28 -21.24 12.50
C ILE A 6 -3.96 -21.21 11.73
N ASP A 7 -3.78 -22.16 10.80
CA ASP A 7 -2.64 -22.19 9.89
C ASP A 7 -2.70 -20.95 8.99
N ILE A 8 -1.70 -20.06 9.13
CA ILE A 8 -1.62 -18.84 8.34
C ILE A 8 -0.89 -19.20 7.06
N GLU A 9 -1.62 -19.38 5.96
CA GLU A 9 -0.99 -19.50 4.63
C GLU A 9 -0.34 -18.15 4.26
N LEU A 10 0.94 -18.02 4.61
CA LEU A 10 1.72 -16.85 4.25
C LEU A 10 1.94 -16.83 2.73
N ARG A 11 1.60 -15.69 2.13
CA ARG A 11 1.99 -15.36 0.75
C ARG A 11 3.51 -15.32 0.63
N ALA A 12 4.03 -15.62 -0.56
CA ALA A 12 5.46 -15.54 -0.78
C ALA A 12 5.96 -14.10 -0.58
N PRO A 13 7.18 -13.87 -0.04
CA PRO A 13 7.70 -12.53 0.18
C PRO A 13 7.67 -11.64 -1.07
N SER A 14 7.95 -12.22 -2.25
CA SER A 14 7.88 -11.53 -3.54
C SER A 14 6.46 -11.10 -3.93
N GLU A 15 5.42 -11.85 -3.54
CA GLU A 15 4.02 -11.44 -3.77
C GLU A 15 3.63 -10.27 -2.88
N VAL A 16 4.05 -10.30 -1.60
CA VAL A 16 3.81 -9.20 -0.64
C VAL A 16 4.54 -7.93 -1.09
N ALA A 17 5.79 -8.08 -1.53
CA ALA A 17 6.58 -7.02 -2.13
C ALA A 17 5.89 -6.45 -3.38
N GLY A 18 5.48 -7.30 -4.33
CA GLY A 18 4.74 -6.86 -5.52
C GLY A 18 3.49 -6.06 -5.17
N ARG A 19 2.76 -6.46 -4.12
CA ARG A 19 1.61 -5.72 -3.64
C ARG A 19 1.98 -4.34 -3.07
N CYS A 20 3.09 -4.21 -2.34
CA CYS A 20 3.60 -2.91 -1.91
C CYS A 20 3.91 -1.97 -3.07
N ILE A 21 4.48 -2.47 -4.17
CA ILE A 21 4.73 -1.67 -5.39
C ILE A 21 3.41 -1.12 -5.95
N VAL A 22 2.39 -1.97 -6.07
CA VAL A 22 1.06 -1.56 -6.55
C VAL A 22 0.45 -0.48 -5.65
N LEU A 23 0.47 -0.68 -4.33
CA LEU A 23 -0.10 0.28 -3.37
C LEU A 23 0.67 1.61 -3.36
N ALA A 24 2.00 1.57 -3.44
CA ALA A 24 2.83 2.78 -3.55
C ALA A 24 2.54 3.53 -4.86
N ALA A 25 2.37 2.82 -5.97
CA ALA A 25 1.99 3.42 -7.26
C ALA A 25 0.60 4.09 -7.20
N LEU A 26 -0.38 3.44 -6.57
CA LEU A 26 -1.70 4.02 -6.32
C LEU A 26 -1.62 5.29 -5.48
N LEU A 27 -0.86 5.28 -4.39
CA LEU A 27 -0.68 6.46 -3.54
C LEU A 27 0.05 7.61 -4.24
N ARG A 28 1.05 7.30 -5.09
CA ARG A 28 1.68 8.30 -5.96
C ARG A 28 0.67 8.89 -6.95
N ARG A 29 -0.12 8.05 -7.62
CA ARG A 29 -1.18 8.51 -8.53
C ARG A 29 -2.19 9.40 -7.82
N LEU A 30 -2.65 8.97 -6.65
CA LEU A 30 -3.57 9.74 -5.80
C LEU A 30 -2.98 11.09 -5.38
N SER A 31 -1.68 11.15 -5.06
CA SER A 31 -1.03 12.41 -4.67
C SER A 31 -1.07 13.48 -5.77
N LEU A 32 -1.14 13.09 -7.05
CA LEU A 32 -1.29 14.01 -8.18
C LEU A 32 -2.63 14.77 -8.16
N GLU A 33 -3.66 14.21 -7.51
CA GLU A 33 -4.97 14.87 -7.35
C GLU A 33 -4.90 16.03 -6.34
N SER A 34 -3.98 15.95 -5.37
CA SER A 34 -3.83 16.95 -4.30
C SER A 34 -3.00 18.17 -4.69
N LEU A 35 -2.32 18.12 -5.84
CA LEU A 35 -1.53 19.23 -6.36
C LEU A 35 -2.42 20.31 -6.97
N ASP A 36 -1.99 21.58 -6.88
CA ASP A 36 -2.74 22.73 -7.39
C ASP A 36 -3.12 22.53 -8.87
N THR A 37 -4.42 22.56 -9.14
CA THR A 37 -4.99 22.09 -10.41
C THR A 37 -4.64 22.99 -11.60
N ASN A 38 -4.27 24.25 -11.36
CA ASN A 38 -4.05 25.24 -12.42
C ASN A 38 -2.60 25.31 -12.93
N THR A 39 -1.66 24.71 -12.21
CA THR A 39 -0.24 24.73 -12.58
C THR A 39 0.19 23.29 -12.77
N HIS A 40 0.64 22.88 -13.97
CA HIS A 40 1.14 21.52 -14.28
C HIS A 40 0.09 20.43 -14.62
N ALA A 41 -1.08 20.76 -15.16
CA ALA A 41 -2.07 19.74 -15.57
C ALA A 41 -1.54 18.69 -16.58
N GLU A 42 -0.75 19.13 -17.56
CA GLU A 42 -0.16 18.24 -18.58
C GLU A 42 0.90 17.30 -17.98
N GLU A 43 1.77 17.83 -17.12
CA GLU A 43 2.80 17.06 -16.42
C GLU A 43 2.17 15.99 -15.54
N ARG A 44 1.15 16.34 -14.73
CA ARG A 44 0.43 15.37 -13.90
C ARG A 44 -0.24 14.27 -14.72
N SER A 45 -0.80 14.62 -15.87
CA SER A 45 -1.41 13.64 -16.77
C SER A 45 -0.37 12.68 -17.35
N THR A 46 0.82 13.19 -17.65
CA THR A 46 1.96 12.40 -18.11
C THR A 46 2.45 11.46 -17.01
N ASP A 47 2.66 11.97 -15.80
CA ASP A 47 3.08 11.18 -14.64
C ASP A 47 2.07 10.05 -14.32
N ALA A 48 0.77 10.34 -14.39
CA ALA A 48 -0.28 9.35 -14.20
C ALA A 48 -0.22 8.22 -15.23
N PHE A 49 -0.02 8.57 -16.50
CA PHE A 49 0.14 7.59 -17.59
C PHE A 49 1.40 6.75 -17.39
N ASP A 50 2.51 7.38 -17.03
CA ASP A 50 3.81 6.75 -16.83
C ASP A 50 3.79 5.72 -15.68
N ILE A 51 3.09 6.02 -14.58
CA ILE A 51 2.88 5.08 -13.47
C ILE A 51 2.20 3.80 -13.96
N LEU A 52 1.09 3.92 -14.69
CA LEU A 52 0.34 2.76 -15.17
C LEU A 52 1.13 1.97 -16.22
N LEU A 53 1.84 2.67 -17.12
CA LEU A 53 2.67 2.03 -18.13
C LEU A 53 3.81 1.24 -17.49
N TRP A 54 4.49 1.82 -16.50
CA TRP A 54 5.56 1.17 -15.75
C TRP A 54 5.07 -0.08 -15.01
N LEU A 55 3.94 -0.02 -14.30
CA LEU A 55 3.37 -1.20 -13.64
C LEU A 55 3.10 -2.35 -14.63
N ARG A 56 2.61 -2.02 -15.83
CA ARG A 56 2.38 -3.01 -16.88
C ARG A 56 3.68 -3.58 -17.44
N SER A 57 4.70 -2.75 -17.66
CA SER A 57 6.00 -3.21 -18.18
C SER A 57 6.73 -4.12 -17.19
N GLU A 58 6.56 -3.89 -15.89
CA GLU A 58 7.11 -4.74 -14.82
C GLU A 58 6.26 -5.99 -14.53
N GLY A 59 5.16 -6.20 -15.26
CA GLY A 59 4.34 -7.42 -15.15
C GLY A 59 3.28 -7.39 -14.05
N PHE A 60 3.01 -6.25 -13.43
CA PHE A 60 1.95 -6.10 -12.41
C PHE A 60 0.55 -5.88 -13.00
N GLY A 61 0.40 -5.92 -14.34
CA GLY A 61 -0.91 -5.71 -14.98
C GLY A 61 -1.99 -6.66 -14.48
N ASP A 62 -1.64 -7.93 -14.26
CA ASP A 62 -2.58 -8.97 -13.81
C ASP A 62 -2.76 -9.02 -12.29
N THR A 63 -1.96 -8.27 -11.52
CA THR A 63 -2.08 -8.19 -10.06
C THR A 63 -2.96 -7.05 -9.58
N LEU A 64 -3.29 -6.11 -10.48
CA LEU A 64 -4.23 -5.03 -10.22
C LEU A 64 -5.65 -5.57 -10.10
N THR A 65 -6.34 -5.18 -9.03
CA THR A 65 -7.79 -5.36 -8.97
C THR A 65 -8.49 -4.44 -9.98
N SER A 66 -9.73 -4.75 -10.35
CA SER A 66 -10.49 -3.90 -11.28
C SER A 66 -10.66 -2.47 -10.76
N SER A 67 -10.81 -2.30 -9.44
CA SER A 67 -10.92 -0.98 -8.80
C SER A 67 -9.63 -0.18 -8.92
N GLU A 68 -8.48 -0.83 -8.71
CA GLU A 68 -7.18 -0.17 -8.80
C GLU A 68 -6.80 0.20 -10.23
N LEU A 69 -7.11 -0.69 -11.18
CA LEU A 69 -6.91 -0.41 -12.59
C LEU A 69 -7.78 0.77 -13.05
N ASP A 70 -9.06 0.77 -12.65
CA ASP A 70 -9.96 1.90 -12.93
C ASP A 70 -9.34 3.20 -12.40
N HIS A 71 -8.94 3.20 -11.14
CA HIS A 71 -8.32 4.36 -10.49
C HIS A 71 -7.03 4.85 -11.20
N LEU A 72 -6.10 3.95 -11.52
CA LEU A 72 -4.85 4.28 -12.21
C LEU A 72 -5.07 4.80 -13.62
N SER A 73 -6.16 4.38 -14.27
CA SER A 73 -6.49 4.76 -15.65
C SER A 73 -7.30 6.06 -15.77
N ARG A 74 -7.85 6.56 -14.67
CA ARG A 74 -8.66 7.79 -14.68
C ARG A 74 -7.79 9.02 -14.95
N PRO A 75 -8.29 10.00 -15.74
CA PRO A 75 -7.63 11.30 -15.89
C PRO A 75 -7.43 12.00 -14.55
N VAL A 76 -6.32 12.73 -14.41
CA VAL A 76 -6.08 13.55 -13.21
C VAL A 76 -7.09 14.69 -13.13
N GLY A 77 -7.63 14.94 -11.95
CA GLY A 77 -8.65 15.97 -11.68
C GLY A 77 -10.08 15.47 -11.74
N ASP A 78 -10.31 14.18 -12.03
CA ASP A 78 -11.63 13.57 -12.06
C ASP A 78 -12.03 12.92 -10.71
N LEU A 79 -11.14 12.91 -9.71
CA LEU A 79 -11.49 12.40 -8.38
C LEU A 79 -12.50 13.32 -7.67
N ARG A 80 -13.59 12.74 -7.21
CA ARG A 80 -14.61 13.44 -6.41
C ARG A 80 -14.12 13.59 -4.97
N GLU A 81 -14.48 14.68 -4.29
CA GLU A 81 -14.08 14.90 -2.88
C GLU A 81 -14.51 13.77 -1.94
N GLU A 82 -15.62 13.07 -2.23
CA GLU A 82 -16.09 11.91 -1.46
C GLU A 82 -15.18 10.67 -1.63
N GLU A 83 -14.36 10.64 -2.69
CA GLU A 83 -13.35 9.63 -2.99
C GLU A 83 -12.02 9.92 -2.26
N ASN A 84 -11.90 11.00 -1.46
CA ASN A 84 -10.71 11.23 -0.62
C ASN A 84 -10.44 10.09 0.37
N ARG A 85 -11.46 9.30 0.73
CA ARG A 85 -11.28 8.06 1.51
C ARG A 85 -10.49 6.99 0.76
N ALA A 86 -10.33 7.11 -0.57
CA ALA A 86 -9.52 6.21 -1.37
C ALA A 86 -8.02 6.25 -1.01
N PHE A 87 -7.55 7.24 -0.25
CA PHE A 87 -6.18 7.25 0.29
C PHE A 87 -6.00 6.31 1.50
N VAL A 88 -7.05 6.11 2.30
CA VAL A 88 -6.92 5.49 3.63
C VAL A 88 -6.56 4.02 3.49
N GLU A 89 -7.35 3.26 2.74
CA GLU A 89 -7.17 1.81 2.61
C GLU A 89 -5.83 1.43 1.92
N PRO A 90 -5.41 2.07 0.81
CA PRO A 90 -4.08 1.80 0.25
C PRO A 90 -2.93 2.20 1.17
N ALA A 91 -3.06 3.27 1.95
CA ALA A 91 -2.04 3.69 2.92
C ALA A 91 -1.94 2.72 4.10
N GLU A 92 -3.07 2.26 4.63
CA GLU A 92 -3.12 1.24 5.68
C GLU A 92 -2.55 -0.09 5.20
N GLY A 93 -2.96 -0.53 4.01
CA GLY A 93 -2.43 -1.72 3.35
C GLY A 93 -0.92 -1.61 3.15
N LEU A 94 -0.44 -0.46 2.65
CA LEU A 94 0.98 -0.26 2.41
C LEU A 94 1.78 -0.30 3.71
N THR A 95 1.32 0.42 4.75
CA THR A 95 1.96 0.42 6.07
C THR A 95 2.04 -0.98 6.64
N THR A 96 0.95 -1.75 6.51
CA THR A 96 0.87 -3.12 7.02
C THR A 96 1.86 -4.05 6.33
N LEU A 97 1.87 -4.04 4.99
CA LEU A 97 2.76 -4.89 4.21
C LEU A 97 4.22 -4.42 4.30
N GLY A 98 4.46 -3.11 4.41
CA GLY A 98 5.78 -2.54 4.62
C GLY A 98 6.38 -2.96 5.96
N TRP A 99 5.60 -2.92 7.04
CA TRP A 99 6.03 -3.48 8.32
C TRP A 99 6.36 -4.97 8.21
N ALA A 100 5.50 -5.75 7.53
CA ALA A 100 5.72 -7.17 7.32
C ALA A 100 7.01 -7.45 6.52
N LEU A 101 7.42 -6.55 5.63
CA LEU A 101 8.67 -6.62 4.85
C LEU A 101 9.89 -5.99 5.53
N ASN A 102 9.82 -5.68 6.83
CA ASN A 102 10.89 -5.00 7.57
C ASN A 102 11.25 -3.60 7.04
N LEU A 103 10.33 -2.92 6.35
CA LEU A 103 10.52 -1.55 5.84
C LEU A 103 10.16 -0.47 6.87
N GLY A 104 9.52 -0.88 7.97
CA GLY A 104 9.16 0.00 9.08
C GLY A 104 9.21 -0.73 10.43
N ASP A 105 9.38 0.04 11.49
CA ASP A 105 9.60 -0.48 12.84
C ASP A 105 8.29 -0.89 13.54
N SER A 106 7.17 -0.25 13.21
CA SER A 106 5.88 -0.50 13.88
C SER A 106 4.68 -0.34 12.95
N LEU A 107 3.58 -1.03 13.25
CA LEU A 107 2.26 -0.77 12.67
C LEU A 107 1.63 0.44 13.34
N ALA A 108 2.08 1.66 13.02
CA ALA A 108 1.40 2.86 13.47
C ALA A 108 0.34 3.28 12.43
N PHE A 109 -0.88 2.75 12.59
CA PHE A 109 -2.03 2.95 11.68
C PHE A 109 -2.47 4.41 11.45
N HIS A 110 -1.81 5.40 12.05
CA HIS A 110 -2.28 6.79 12.10
C HIS A 110 -1.23 7.84 11.71
N GLN A 111 -0.04 7.45 11.22
CA GLN A 111 1.03 8.40 10.93
C GLN A 111 1.30 8.59 9.43
N THR A 112 0.71 9.64 8.84
CA THR A 112 0.86 9.99 7.41
C THR A 112 2.34 10.22 7.00
N ALA A 113 3.18 10.72 7.91
CA ALA A 113 4.61 10.96 7.64
C ALA A 113 5.39 9.65 7.43
N GLU A 114 4.96 8.56 8.05
CA GLU A 114 5.58 7.24 7.88
C GLU A 114 5.24 6.64 6.51
N VAL A 115 4.01 6.90 6.02
CA VAL A 115 3.58 6.44 4.68
C VAL A 115 4.42 7.07 3.57
N ALA A 116 4.69 8.37 3.63
CA ALA A 116 5.53 9.04 2.62
C ALA A 116 6.97 8.50 2.60
N THR A 117 7.51 8.20 3.80
CA THR A 117 8.84 7.58 3.95
C THR A 117 8.85 6.18 3.34
N LEU A 118 7.80 5.39 3.58
CA LEU A 118 7.63 4.05 3.02
C LEU A 118 7.45 4.07 1.50
N ILE A 119 6.67 5.01 0.95
CA ILE A 119 6.57 5.20 -0.51
C ILE A 119 7.95 5.51 -1.10
N SER A 120 8.81 6.24 -0.38
CA SER A 120 10.14 6.60 -0.87
C SER A 120 11.15 5.44 -0.80
N SER A 121 10.87 4.36 -0.06
CA SER A 121 11.73 3.17 0.03
C SER A 121 11.35 2.05 -0.94
N ILE A 122 10.25 2.23 -1.68
CA ILE A 122 9.72 1.27 -2.65
C ILE A 122 10.05 1.77 -4.06
N PRO A 123 10.38 0.86 -5.02
CA PRO A 123 10.64 1.25 -6.39
C PRO A 123 9.59 2.22 -6.95
N SER A 124 10.09 3.23 -7.65
CA SER A 124 9.36 4.28 -8.33
C SER A 124 9.30 4.02 -9.83
N PRO A 125 8.43 4.73 -10.58
CA PRO A 125 8.38 4.60 -12.02
C PRO A 125 9.77 4.64 -12.65
N TRP A 126 9.99 3.76 -13.62
CA TRP A 126 11.26 3.59 -14.37
C TRP A 126 12.39 2.86 -13.63
N GLU A 127 12.20 2.50 -12.37
CA GLU A 127 13.14 1.64 -11.65
C GLU A 127 12.84 0.15 -11.90
N ASP A 128 13.90 -0.68 -11.93
CA ASP A 128 13.79 -2.14 -12.00
C ASP A 128 13.24 -2.69 -10.67
N THR A 129 12.16 -3.47 -10.75
CA THR A 129 11.56 -4.08 -9.56
C THR A 129 12.14 -5.46 -9.24
N SER A 130 12.83 -6.11 -10.20
CA SER A 130 13.26 -7.49 -10.08
C SER A 130 14.25 -7.73 -8.93
N SER A 131 15.19 -6.80 -8.74
CA SER A 131 16.16 -6.85 -7.65
C SER A 131 15.49 -6.71 -6.29
N TRP A 132 14.53 -5.79 -6.16
CA TRP A 132 13.79 -5.53 -4.94
C TRP A 132 12.86 -6.70 -4.58
N LEU A 133 12.15 -7.27 -5.55
CA LEU A 133 11.30 -8.47 -5.37
C LEU A 133 12.12 -9.68 -4.87
N ARG A 134 13.33 -9.88 -5.38
CA ARG A 134 14.22 -10.97 -4.94
C ARG A 134 14.80 -10.75 -3.54
N ALA A 135 14.99 -9.50 -3.14
CA ALA A 135 15.52 -9.13 -1.83
C ALA A 135 14.45 -9.13 -0.73
N ALA A 136 13.17 -9.23 -1.10
CA ALA A 136 12.05 -9.21 -0.17
C ALA A 136 12.14 -10.33 0.88
N GLN A 137 12.02 -9.94 2.15
CA GLN A 137 11.99 -10.85 3.28
C GLN A 137 10.87 -10.45 4.23
N LEU A 138 10.02 -11.42 4.56
CA LEU A 138 9.00 -11.21 5.57
C LEU A 138 9.61 -11.31 6.98
N ARG A 139 9.01 -10.58 7.92
CA ARG A 139 9.12 -10.86 9.35
C ARG A 139 8.71 -12.30 9.63
N THR A 140 9.20 -12.83 10.75
CA THR A 140 8.88 -14.20 11.15
C THR A 140 7.38 -14.38 11.41
N GLU A 141 6.86 -15.59 11.20
CA GLU A 141 5.47 -15.94 11.55
C GLU A 141 5.14 -15.56 12.99
N ASP A 142 6.07 -15.82 13.90
CA ASP A 142 6.02 -15.44 15.30
C ASP A 142 5.80 -13.94 15.53
N GLU A 143 6.50 -13.08 14.80
CA GLU A 143 6.32 -11.64 14.88
C GLU A 143 4.96 -11.21 14.33
N ILE A 144 4.57 -11.75 13.16
CA ILE A 144 3.30 -11.46 12.51
C ILE A 144 2.12 -11.88 13.40
N ALA A 145 2.18 -13.06 14.01
CA ALA A 145 1.16 -13.58 14.91
C ALA A 145 1.01 -12.71 16.17
N ARG A 146 2.13 -12.31 16.79
CA ARG A 146 2.11 -11.41 17.96
C ARG A 146 1.51 -10.04 17.62
N GLU A 147 1.81 -9.51 16.45
CA GLU A 147 1.29 -8.21 16.03
C GLU A 147 -0.21 -8.28 15.69
N ARG A 148 -0.64 -9.38 15.06
CA ARG A 148 -2.07 -9.68 14.87
C ARG A 148 -2.81 -9.71 16.20
N GLU A 149 -2.32 -10.47 17.19
CA GLU A 149 -2.93 -10.56 18.51
C GLU A 149 -3.05 -9.18 19.18
N ARG A 150 -1.97 -8.38 19.14
CA ARG A 150 -1.96 -7.01 19.69
C ARG A 150 -3.00 -6.12 19.00
N THR A 151 -3.07 -6.19 17.67
CA THR A 151 -4.01 -5.40 16.87
C THR A 151 -5.45 -5.81 17.15
N GLU A 152 -5.73 -7.12 17.21
CA GLU A 152 -7.04 -7.64 17.59
C GLU A 152 -7.45 -7.12 18.97
N VAL A 153 -6.61 -7.30 20.00
CA VAL A 153 -6.91 -6.83 21.37
C VAL A 153 -7.18 -5.33 21.41
N THR A 154 -6.39 -4.54 20.67
CA THR A 154 -6.58 -3.08 20.58
C THR A 154 -7.94 -2.75 19.97
N PHE A 155 -8.29 -3.39 18.86
CA PHE A 155 -9.58 -3.21 18.19
C PHE A 155 -10.76 -3.63 19.08
N TRP A 156 -10.64 -4.75 19.79
CA TRP A 156 -11.63 -5.19 20.78
C TRP A 156 -11.84 -4.14 21.87
N ARG A 157 -10.75 -3.55 22.41
CA ARG A 157 -10.84 -2.52 23.46
C ARG A 157 -11.52 -1.24 22.97
N ILE A 158 -11.14 -0.74 21.80
CA ILE A 158 -11.77 0.43 21.18
C ILE A 158 -13.27 0.22 21.00
N ARG A 159 -13.69 -1.01 20.64
CA ARG A 159 -15.11 -1.34 20.43
C ARG A 159 -15.93 -1.52 21.72
N ILE A 160 -15.30 -1.75 22.87
CA ILE A 160 -15.98 -2.00 24.15
C ILE A 160 -16.19 -0.70 24.94
N GLU A 161 -15.37 0.32 24.74
CA GLU A 161 -15.56 1.63 25.37
C GLU A 161 -16.63 2.42 24.60
N PRO A 162 -17.84 2.68 25.16
CA PRO A 162 -18.77 3.60 24.53
C PRO A 162 -18.14 4.99 24.53
N GLU A 163 -18.25 5.70 23.40
CA GLU A 163 -17.95 7.13 23.30
C GLU A 163 -18.51 7.85 24.54
N ARG A 164 -17.62 8.41 25.36
CA ARG A 164 -17.99 9.24 26.51
C ARG A 164 -18.02 10.71 26.13
#